data_AF-A0AAD0YXW0-F1
#
_entry.id   AF-A0AAD0YXW0-F1
#
_cell.length_a   1.000
_cell.length_b   1.000
_cell.length_c   1.000
_cell.angle_alpha   90.00
_cell.angle_beta   90.00
_cell.angle_gamma   90.00
#
_symmetry.space_group_name_H-M   'P 1'
#
loop_
_entity.id
_entity.type
_entity.pdbx_description
1 polymer ?
#
loop_
_entity_poly.entity_id
_entity_poly.type
_entity_poly.pdbx_seq_one_letter_code
_entity_poly.pdbx_strand_id
1 'polypeptide(L)'
;MILNVIFSYNRAIQLDYLIQSVIKRFKSDSKVVILYHTTGAHQQGYDLLKKKYADQKSISFVERKNVVFDWAYWDALNSKKDWAFFKERNLFNKNGDNFKGALQKIIKNSGCEFVMFNTDDGVFFEDVIVPEEVFSIIRNNPENASYRLYVGDNLEGMPHYLEKKNDFYQWDYYKDTVIHHWSYPFSVDGTIYHSEGLLKHLKRMVYHNPVTLEENGFQYIRYRKLFAIGLSPLQSKLVATKLNRVSVDTLNPTIHIKPDFLNEKFLAGYTLELVIPENIDNANIVPSEIYLVNGDKKELIYSMDEQGKKVQGLLGIEGAKSQLE
;
A
#
# COMPACT_ATOMS: atom_id res chain seq x y z
N MET A 1 -4.98 -11.87 -14.48
CA MET A 1 -4.08 -10.69 -14.44
C MET A 1 -4.46 -9.78 -13.27
N ILE A 2 -3.45 -9.26 -12.56
CA ILE A 2 -3.60 -8.33 -11.42
C ILE A 2 -3.28 -6.89 -11.84
N LEU A 3 -4.10 -5.93 -11.42
CA LEU A 3 -3.76 -4.51 -11.43
C LEU A 3 -3.11 -4.12 -10.11
N ASN A 4 -1.82 -3.82 -10.10
CA ASN A 4 -1.13 -3.23 -8.96
C ASN A 4 -1.22 -1.69 -9.02
N VAL A 5 -2.06 -1.09 -8.18
CA VAL A 5 -2.11 0.37 -8.03
C VAL A 5 -1.19 0.79 -6.90
N ILE A 6 -0.14 1.53 -7.23
CA ILE A 6 0.83 2.06 -6.26
C ILE A 6 0.46 3.52 -5.96
N PHE A 7 0.20 3.82 -4.70
CA PHE A 7 -0.02 5.17 -4.23
C PHE A 7 1.30 5.82 -3.84
N SER A 8 1.55 7.03 -4.35
CA SER A 8 2.81 7.71 -4.08
C SER A 8 2.69 9.23 -3.94
N TYR A 9 3.47 9.81 -3.03
CA TYR A 9 3.52 11.24 -2.79
C TYR A 9 4.90 11.68 -2.30
N ASN A 10 5.62 12.50 -3.08
CA ASN A 10 6.94 13.06 -2.72
C ASN A 10 8.00 12.04 -2.27
N ARG A 11 7.97 10.81 -2.80
CA ARG A 11 8.93 9.74 -2.46
C ARG A 11 9.44 8.99 -3.69
N ALA A 12 9.88 9.72 -4.72
CA ALA A 12 10.28 9.14 -6.00
C ALA A 12 11.33 8.01 -5.88
N ILE A 13 12.33 8.14 -5.01
CA ILE A 13 13.37 7.10 -4.85
C ILE A 13 12.84 5.83 -4.17
N GLN A 14 11.88 5.96 -3.26
CA GLN A 14 11.27 4.80 -2.58
C GLN A 14 10.28 4.11 -3.53
N LEU A 15 9.52 4.90 -4.30
CA LEU A 15 8.70 4.40 -5.40
C LEU A 15 9.54 3.63 -6.43
N ASP A 16 10.70 4.16 -6.80
CA ASP A 16 11.65 3.47 -7.67
C ASP A 16 12.05 2.10 -7.10
N TYR A 17 12.39 2.06 -5.82
CA TYR A 17 12.78 0.84 -5.12
C TYR A 17 11.65 -0.20 -5.10
N LEU A 18 10.41 0.22 -4.81
CA LEU A 18 9.24 -0.65 -4.90
C LEU A 18 9.04 -1.17 -6.33
N ILE A 19 9.08 -0.32 -7.35
CA ILE A 19 8.89 -0.74 -8.75
C ILE A 19 9.96 -1.76 -9.14
N GLN A 20 11.23 -1.53 -8.78
CA GLN A 20 12.31 -2.49 -9.00
C GLN A 20 12.03 -3.84 -8.31
N SER A 21 11.54 -3.81 -7.06
CA SER A 21 11.17 -5.04 -6.35
C SER A 21 10.00 -5.76 -7.02
N VAL A 22 8.99 -5.04 -7.52
CA VAL A 22 7.86 -5.62 -8.27
C VAL A 22 8.36 -6.31 -9.53
N ILE A 23 9.18 -5.64 -10.35
CA ILE A 23 9.75 -6.23 -11.58
C ILE A 23 10.58 -7.47 -11.26
N LYS A 24 11.39 -7.40 -10.20
CA LYS A 24 12.31 -8.48 -9.82
C LYS A 24 11.60 -9.67 -9.20
N ARG A 25 10.57 -9.46 -8.38
CA ARG A 25 10.04 -10.47 -7.44
C ARG A 25 8.60 -10.86 -7.73
N PHE A 26 7.77 -9.99 -8.31
CA PHE A 26 6.37 -10.29 -8.56
C PHE A 26 6.20 -11.06 -9.88
N LYS A 27 6.10 -12.39 -9.79
CA LYS A 27 6.11 -13.29 -10.96
C LYS A 27 4.71 -13.55 -11.54
N SER A 28 3.67 -13.18 -10.82
CA SER A 28 2.29 -13.30 -11.30
C SER A 28 1.98 -12.20 -12.32
N ASP A 29 1.21 -12.53 -13.35
CA ASP A 29 0.86 -11.59 -14.42
C ASP A 29 0.17 -10.34 -13.87
N SER A 30 0.81 -9.18 -14.10
CA SER A 30 0.38 -7.92 -13.50
C SER A 30 0.68 -6.70 -14.37
N LYS A 31 -0.15 -5.67 -14.17
CA LYS A 31 0.06 -4.30 -14.66
C LYS A 31 0.24 -3.38 -13.45
N VAL A 32 1.09 -2.37 -13.59
CA VAL A 32 1.36 -1.38 -12.55
C VAL A 32 0.81 -0.03 -12.97
N VAL A 33 0.04 0.60 -12.08
CA VAL A 33 -0.42 1.99 -12.25
C VAL A 33 0.01 2.77 -11.01
N ILE A 34 0.85 3.77 -11.22
CA ILE A 34 1.27 4.69 -10.18
C ILE A 34 0.25 5.83 -10.13
N LEU A 35 -0.58 5.87 -9.08
CA LEU A 35 -1.47 7.00 -8.78
C LEU A 35 -0.77 7.94 -7.80
N TYR A 36 -0.30 9.08 -8.31
CA TYR A 36 0.60 9.95 -7.54
C TYR A 36 0.16 11.41 -7.49
N HIS A 37 0.75 12.14 -6.56
CA HIS A 37 0.76 13.60 -6.51
C HIS A 37 2.17 14.06 -6.13
N THR A 38 2.53 15.31 -6.44
CA THR A 38 3.83 15.87 -6.04
C THR A 38 3.68 17.33 -5.63
N THR A 39 4.68 17.85 -4.93
CA THR A 39 4.82 19.30 -4.69
C THR A 39 6.24 19.78 -4.98
N GLY A 40 6.35 21.01 -5.50
CA GLY A 40 7.64 21.68 -5.69
C GLY A 40 8.65 20.86 -6.50
N ALA A 41 9.87 20.71 -5.96
CA ALA A 41 10.97 20.01 -6.62
C ALA A 41 10.74 18.49 -6.79
N HIS A 42 9.78 17.89 -6.08
CA HIS A 42 9.49 16.46 -6.20
C HIS A 42 8.95 16.09 -7.58
N GLN A 43 8.31 17.00 -8.30
CA GLN A 43 7.82 16.75 -9.66
C GLN A 43 8.92 16.22 -10.59
N GLN A 44 10.13 16.77 -10.47
CA GLN A 44 11.28 16.37 -11.28
C GLN A 44 11.65 14.90 -11.05
N GLY A 45 11.53 14.40 -9.81
CA GLY A 45 11.76 12.99 -9.50
C GLY A 45 10.78 12.08 -10.23
N TYR A 46 9.49 12.43 -10.26
CA TYR A 46 8.49 11.64 -10.99
C TYR A 46 8.65 11.75 -12.51
N ASP A 47 9.14 12.88 -13.03
CA ASP A 47 9.49 13.02 -14.44
C ASP A 47 10.64 12.08 -14.83
N LEU A 48 11.65 11.94 -13.96
CA LEU A 48 12.72 10.95 -14.14
C LEU A 48 12.18 9.51 -14.11
N LEU A 49 11.26 9.18 -13.21
CA LEU A 49 10.63 7.85 -13.17
C LEU A 49 9.85 7.54 -14.45
N LYS A 50 9.02 8.48 -14.92
CA LYS A 50 8.28 8.33 -16.17
C LYS A 50 9.21 8.06 -17.35
N LYS A 51 10.36 8.74 -17.40
CA LYS A 51 11.40 8.50 -18.41
C LYS A 51 12.07 7.14 -18.23
N LYS A 52 12.45 6.78 -17.01
CA LYS A 52 13.13 5.51 -16.67
C LYS A 52 12.28 4.28 -17.05
N TYR A 53 10.96 4.37 -16.87
CA TYR A 53 10.03 3.26 -17.12
C TYR A 53 9.24 3.40 -18.43
N ALA A 54 9.62 4.32 -19.33
CA ALA A 54 8.87 4.62 -20.56
C ALA A 54 8.70 3.41 -21.49
N ASP A 55 9.70 2.54 -21.57
CA ASP A 55 9.68 1.35 -22.42
C ASP A 55 8.86 0.17 -21.82
N GLN A 56 8.50 0.27 -20.54
CA GLN A 56 7.75 -0.77 -19.84
C GLN A 56 6.24 -0.55 -19.99
N LYS A 57 5.65 -1.11 -21.05
CA LYS A 57 4.21 -0.95 -21.37
C LYS A 57 3.25 -1.41 -20.26
N SER A 58 3.69 -2.26 -19.34
CA SER A 58 2.91 -2.70 -18.18
C SER A 58 2.89 -1.69 -17.04
N ILE A 59 3.70 -0.63 -17.10
CA ILE A 59 3.80 0.42 -16.08
C ILE A 59 3.25 1.73 -16.63
N SER A 60 2.40 2.40 -15.86
CA SER A 60 1.84 3.70 -16.23
C SER A 60 1.71 4.63 -15.04
N PHE A 61 1.67 5.93 -15.31
CA PHE A 61 1.62 6.98 -14.29
C PHE A 61 0.35 7.81 -14.48
N VAL A 62 -0.39 8.01 -13.40
CA VAL A 62 -1.60 8.84 -13.34
C VAL A 62 -1.42 9.86 -12.22
N GLU A 63 -1.30 11.12 -12.61
CA GLU A 63 -1.21 12.22 -11.66
C GLU A 63 -2.60 12.65 -11.18
N ARG A 64 -2.74 12.83 -9.87
CA ARG A 64 -3.92 13.44 -9.25
C ARG A 64 -4.02 14.90 -9.68
N LYS A 65 -5.23 15.35 -9.95
CA LYS A 65 -5.53 16.71 -10.39
C LYS A 65 -6.40 17.40 -9.35
N ASN A 66 -6.06 18.65 -9.05
CA ASN A 66 -6.91 19.50 -8.23
C ASN A 66 -8.27 19.67 -8.91
N VAL A 67 -9.34 19.55 -8.12
CA VAL A 67 -10.71 19.71 -8.59
C VAL A 67 -11.52 20.46 -7.56
N VAL A 68 -12.48 21.25 -8.03
CA VAL A 68 -13.48 21.89 -7.16
C VAL A 68 -14.52 20.88 -6.64
N PHE A 69 -14.71 19.79 -7.39
CA PHE A 69 -15.70 18.76 -7.15
C PHE A 69 -15.29 17.47 -7.88
N ASP A 70 -15.07 16.38 -7.14
CA ASP A 70 -14.91 15.04 -7.71
C ASP A 70 -16.27 14.32 -7.78
N TRP A 71 -16.79 14.12 -9.00
CA TRP A 71 -18.09 13.48 -9.24
C TRP A 71 -18.20 12.05 -8.70
N ALA A 72 -17.07 11.38 -8.45
CA ALA A 72 -17.10 10.05 -7.85
C ALA A 72 -17.70 10.03 -6.44
N TYR A 73 -17.77 11.17 -5.74
CA TYR A 73 -18.40 11.25 -4.43
C TYR A 73 -19.90 11.08 -4.45
N TRP A 74 -20.58 11.31 -5.58
CA TRP A 74 -22.04 11.33 -5.66
C TRP A 74 -22.69 10.09 -5.02
N ASP A 75 -22.18 8.90 -5.33
CA ASP A 75 -22.70 7.62 -4.81
C ASP A 75 -22.30 7.31 -3.36
N ALA A 76 -21.39 8.11 -2.78
CA ALA A 76 -20.87 7.94 -1.42
C ALA A 76 -21.54 8.87 -0.38
N LEU A 77 -22.27 9.91 -0.80
CA LEU A 77 -22.83 10.95 0.09
C LEU A 77 -24.17 10.52 0.72
N ASN A 78 -24.13 9.50 1.58
CA ASN A 78 -25.34 8.89 2.14
C ASN A 78 -25.71 9.39 3.54
N SER A 79 -24.82 10.13 4.21
CA SER A 79 -25.04 10.62 5.57
C SER A 79 -24.51 12.04 5.78
N LYS A 80 -24.93 12.68 6.88
CA LYS A 80 -24.39 13.99 7.29
C LYS A 80 -22.86 13.95 7.47
N LYS A 81 -22.33 12.83 7.96
CA LYS A 81 -20.88 12.62 8.12
C LYS A 81 -20.17 12.58 6.77
N ASP A 82 -20.73 11.89 5.79
CA ASP A 82 -20.17 11.81 4.43
C ASP A 82 -20.15 13.19 3.76
N TRP A 83 -21.24 13.96 3.92
CA TRP A 83 -21.31 15.34 3.45
C TRP A 83 -20.31 16.25 4.13
N ALA A 84 -20.10 16.11 5.45
CA ALA A 84 -19.09 16.88 6.18
C ALA A 84 -17.68 16.54 5.69
N PHE A 85 -17.36 15.25 5.55
CA PHE A 85 -16.08 14.79 5.00
C PHE A 85 -15.84 15.34 3.60
N PHE A 86 -16.85 15.27 2.73
CA PHE A 86 -16.74 15.77 1.36
C PHE A 86 -16.51 17.28 1.28
N LYS A 87 -17.20 18.06 2.13
CA LYS A 87 -16.96 19.50 2.27
C LYS A 87 -15.56 19.81 2.77
N GLU A 88 -15.12 19.09 3.79
CA GLU A 88 -13.80 19.31 4.38
C GLU A 88 -12.67 18.94 3.43
N ARG A 89 -12.78 17.83 2.68
CA ARG A 89 -11.65 17.23 1.95
C ARG A 89 -11.69 17.42 0.43
N ASN A 90 -12.80 17.88 -0.15
CA ASN A 90 -12.91 17.97 -1.61
C ASN A 90 -13.65 19.23 -2.08
N LEU A 91 -14.91 19.44 -1.67
CA LEU A 91 -15.74 20.51 -2.19
C LEU A 91 -15.21 21.89 -1.82
N PHE A 92 -14.72 22.63 -2.81
CA PHE A 92 -14.07 23.95 -2.65
C PHE A 92 -12.84 23.96 -1.74
N ASN A 93 -12.27 22.80 -1.41
CA ASN A 93 -10.99 22.74 -0.72
C ASN A 93 -9.86 23.04 -1.73
N LYS A 94 -8.99 24.00 -1.41
CA LYS A 94 -7.81 24.35 -2.21
C LYS A 94 -6.84 23.17 -2.44
N ASN A 95 -6.85 22.21 -1.53
CA ASN A 95 -6.07 20.97 -1.58
C ASN A 95 -6.94 19.77 -2.02
N GLY A 96 -8.18 20.01 -2.44
CA GLY A 96 -9.09 18.98 -2.95
C GLY A 96 -8.64 18.50 -4.33
N ASP A 97 -8.58 17.19 -4.50
CA ASP A 97 -8.20 16.55 -5.76
C ASP A 97 -9.09 15.36 -6.13
N ASN A 98 -8.84 14.80 -7.30
CA ASN A 98 -9.64 13.73 -7.89
C ASN A 98 -9.20 12.31 -7.48
N PHE A 99 -8.53 12.10 -6.34
CA PHE A 99 -8.04 10.78 -5.92
C PHE A 99 -9.10 9.67 -6.05
N LYS A 100 -10.30 9.93 -5.54
CA LYS A 100 -11.40 8.96 -5.54
C LYS A 100 -11.81 8.59 -6.96
N GLY A 101 -12.10 9.57 -7.80
CA GLY A 101 -12.48 9.36 -9.19
C GLY A 101 -11.36 8.75 -10.03
N ALA A 102 -10.12 9.16 -9.81
CA ALA A 102 -8.94 8.61 -10.50
C ALA A 102 -8.78 7.13 -10.18
N LEU A 103 -8.78 6.74 -8.90
CA LEU A 103 -8.67 5.34 -8.48
C LEU A 103 -9.79 4.46 -9.08
N GLN A 104 -11.04 4.91 -8.97
CA GLN A 104 -12.17 4.15 -9.51
C GLN A 104 -12.09 3.98 -11.03
N LYS A 105 -11.65 5.02 -11.75
CA LYS A 105 -11.45 4.97 -13.20
C LYS A 105 -10.30 4.04 -13.58
N ILE A 106 -9.19 4.06 -12.84
CA ILE A 106 -8.06 3.16 -13.03
C ILE A 106 -8.51 1.70 -12.93
N ILE A 107 -9.23 1.34 -11.86
CA ILE A 107 -9.73 -0.03 -11.65
C ILE A 107 -10.70 -0.40 -12.77
N LYS A 108 -11.72 0.43 -13.02
CA LYS A 108 -12.78 0.19 -14.02
C LYS A 108 -12.22 -0.04 -15.43
N ASN A 109 -11.19 0.70 -15.82
CA ASN A 109 -10.68 0.70 -17.19
C ASN A 109 -9.48 -0.23 -17.40
N SER A 110 -8.98 -0.89 -16.35
CA SER A 110 -7.75 -1.69 -16.43
C SER A 110 -7.88 -2.97 -17.27
N GLY A 111 -9.09 -3.54 -17.31
CA GLY A 111 -9.35 -4.89 -17.83
C GLY A 111 -8.73 -6.01 -16.98
N CYS A 112 -8.20 -5.71 -15.78
CA CYS A 112 -7.66 -6.71 -14.88
C CYS A 112 -8.77 -7.27 -13.98
N GLU A 113 -8.84 -8.59 -13.88
CA GLU A 113 -9.80 -9.30 -13.02
C GLU A 113 -9.56 -9.03 -11.53
N PHE A 114 -8.30 -8.87 -11.13
CA PHE A 114 -7.90 -8.64 -9.75
C PHE A 114 -7.22 -7.28 -9.60
N VAL A 115 -7.30 -6.70 -8.41
CA VAL A 115 -6.62 -5.45 -8.04
C VAL A 115 -5.86 -5.63 -6.73
N MET A 116 -4.67 -5.07 -6.68
CA MET A 116 -3.82 -4.96 -5.51
C MET A 116 -3.47 -3.49 -5.28
N PHE A 117 -3.38 -3.09 -4.02
CA PHE A 117 -2.85 -1.80 -3.64
C PHE A 117 -1.46 -1.95 -3.01
N ASN A 118 -0.61 -0.94 -3.21
CA ASN A 118 0.63 -0.76 -2.46
C ASN A 118 0.86 0.74 -2.22
N THR A 119 1.68 1.05 -1.23
CA THR A 119 2.28 2.38 -1.03
C THR A 119 3.75 2.36 -1.40
N ASP A 120 4.30 3.50 -1.79
CA ASP A 120 5.70 3.69 -2.21
C ASP A 120 6.77 3.39 -1.14
N ASP A 121 6.40 3.02 0.08
CA ASP A 121 7.30 2.50 1.12
C ASP A 121 7.29 0.98 1.26
N GLY A 122 6.51 0.25 0.44
CA GLY A 122 6.53 -1.20 0.36
C GLY A 122 7.75 -1.75 -0.37
N VAL A 123 8.15 -3.00 -0.05
CA VAL A 123 9.17 -3.76 -0.77
C VAL A 123 8.85 -5.24 -0.79
N PHE A 124 8.85 -5.83 -1.99
CA PHE A 124 8.84 -7.29 -2.15
C PHE A 124 10.24 -7.83 -1.91
N PHE A 125 10.42 -8.59 -0.83
CA PHE A 125 11.72 -9.14 -0.46
C PHE A 125 11.93 -10.59 -0.95
N GLU A 126 10.82 -11.29 -1.21
CA GLU A 126 10.78 -12.66 -1.73
C GLU A 126 9.98 -12.74 -3.03
N ASP A 127 10.21 -13.79 -3.82
CA ASP A 127 9.46 -14.04 -5.05
C ASP A 127 7.98 -14.34 -4.74
N VAL A 128 7.08 -13.73 -5.53
CA VAL A 128 5.62 -13.86 -5.39
C VAL A 128 5.01 -14.54 -6.61
N ILE A 129 4.50 -15.74 -6.38
CA ILE A 129 3.64 -16.48 -7.32
C ILE A 129 2.32 -16.73 -6.58
N VAL A 130 1.22 -16.13 -7.06
CA VAL A 130 -0.11 -16.33 -6.48
C VAL A 130 -0.66 -17.65 -7.03
N PRO A 131 -1.05 -18.61 -6.17
CA PRO A 131 -1.61 -19.87 -6.63
C PRO A 131 -2.93 -19.70 -7.40
N GLU A 132 -3.18 -20.51 -8.43
CA GLU A 132 -4.46 -20.45 -9.17
C GLU A 132 -5.66 -20.80 -8.29
N GLU A 133 -5.45 -21.63 -7.26
CA GLU A 133 -6.47 -21.91 -6.24
C GLU A 133 -6.90 -20.63 -5.51
N VAL A 134 -5.96 -19.75 -5.17
CA VAL A 134 -6.25 -18.45 -4.55
C VAL A 134 -7.05 -17.56 -5.50
N PHE A 135 -6.67 -17.49 -6.78
CA PHE A 135 -7.45 -16.76 -7.79
C PHE A 135 -8.86 -17.32 -7.93
N SER A 136 -9.02 -18.65 -7.92
CA SER A 136 -10.31 -19.32 -7.99
C SER A 136 -11.19 -18.99 -6.78
N ILE A 137 -10.63 -18.98 -5.56
CA ILE A 137 -11.36 -18.60 -4.35
C ILE A 137 -11.84 -17.15 -4.45
N ILE A 138 -10.97 -16.21 -4.84
CA ILE A 138 -11.33 -14.79 -4.97
C ILE A 138 -12.39 -14.58 -6.06
N ARG A 139 -12.22 -15.21 -7.22
CA ARG A 139 -13.16 -15.17 -8.35
C ARG A 139 -14.55 -15.68 -7.97
N ASN A 140 -14.62 -16.76 -7.20
CA ASN A 140 -15.88 -17.32 -6.72
C ASN A 140 -16.49 -16.52 -5.56
N ASN A 141 -15.72 -15.63 -4.93
CA ASN A 141 -16.13 -14.84 -3.77
C ASN A 141 -15.75 -13.35 -3.94
N PRO A 142 -16.23 -12.66 -4.99
CA PRO A 142 -15.67 -11.37 -5.43
C PRO A 142 -15.82 -10.23 -4.40
N GLU A 143 -16.80 -10.31 -3.50
CA GLU A 143 -17.02 -9.33 -2.41
C GLU A 143 -16.60 -9.87 -1.04
N ASN A 144 -16.05 -11.09 -0.98
CA ASN A 144 -15.88 -11.85 0.26
C ASN A 144 -14.51 -12.47 0.47
N ALA A 145 -13.59 -12.46 -0.50
CA ALA A 145 -12.24 -12.99 -0.32
C ALA A 145 -11.15 -11.98 -0.70
N SER A 146 -10.03 -12.03 0.03
CA SER A 146 -8.82 -11.25 -0.25
C SER A 146 -7.55 -12.04 0.07
N TYR A 147 -6.45 -11.76 -0.65
CA TYR A 147 -5.15 -12.39 -0.46
C TYR A 147 -4.08 -11.38 -0.06
N ARG A 148 -3.47 -11.55 1.12
CA ARG A 148 -2.59 -10.57 1.75
C ARG A 148 -1.14 -11.02 1.71
N LEU A 149 -0.31 -10.26 1.02
CA LEU A 149 1.09 -10.60 0.80
C LEU A 149 2.02 -10.21 1.95
N TYR A 150 1.54 -9.35 2.86
CA TYR A 150 2.35 -8.90 4.00
C TYR A 150 2.11 -9.72 5.28
N VAL A 151 1.25 -10.75 5.23
CA VAL A 151 1.03 -11.68 6.36
C VAL A 151 1.54 -13.09 6.06
N GLY A 152 2.01 -13.81 7.09
CA GLY A 152 2.59 -15.15 7.03
C GLY A 152 3.00 -15.66 8.41
N ASP A 153 3.36 -16.94 8.53
CA ASP A 153 3.71 -17.62 9.79
C ASP A 153 5.05 -17.16 10.41
N ASN A 154 5.82 -16.36 9.69
CA ASN A 154 6.98 -15.65 10.22
C ASN A 154 6.62 -14.44 11.10
N LEU A 155 5.39 -13.91 11.00
CA LEU A 155 4.98 -12.76 11.79
C LEU A 155 4.54 -13.15 13.20
N GLU A 156 4.82 -12.27 14.16
CA GLU A 156 4.27 -12.41 15.50
C GLU A 156 2.74 -12.35 15.51
N GLY A 157 2.14 -13.04 16.48
CA GLY A 157 0.70 -13.02 16.68
C GLY A 157 -0.08 -13.77 15.59
N MET A 158 0.54 -14.75 14.92
CA MET A 158 -0.17 -15.69 14.05
C MET A 158 -1.26 -16.44 14.84
N PRO A 159 -2.55 -16.35 14.45
CA PRO A 159 -3.61 -17.02 15.19
C PRO A 159 -3.61 -18.53 14.96
N HIS A 160 -3.96 -19.30 15.98
CA HIS A 160 -4.02 -20.76 15.91
C HIS A 160 -5.14 -21.31 15.02
N TYR A 161 -6.10 -20.47 14.64
CA TYR A 161 -7.25 -20.89 13.84
C TYR A 161 -7.05 -20.82 12.33
N LEU A 162 -5.89 -20.37 11.87
CA LEU A 162 -5.56 -20.35 10.45
C LEU A 162 -5.51 -21.79 9.94
N GLU A 163 -6.21 -22.05 8.85
CA GLU A 163 -6.14 -23.32 8.17
C GLU A 163 -5.01 -23.27 7.16
N LYS A 164 -4.00 -24.12 7.34
CA LYS A 164 -2.95 -24.32 6.34
C LYS A 164 -3.51 -25.14 5.18
N LYS A 165 -3.60 -24.55 3.99
CA LYS A 165 -3.76 -25.26 2.72
C LYS A 165 -2.37 -25.60 2.18
N ASN A 166 -2.28 -26.13 0.95
CA ASN A 166 -1.00 -26.56 0.38
C ASN A 166 0.07 -25.45 0.46
N ASP A 167 -0.18 -24.31 -0.20
CA ASP A 167 0.81 -23.23 -0.38
C ASP A 167 0.38 -21.90 0.26
N PHE A 168 -0.73 -21.88 0.99
CA PHE A 168 -1.32 -20.66 1.56
C PHE A 168 -2.08 -20.94 2.86
N TYR A 169 -2.30 -19.91 3.65
CA TYR A 169 -3.22 -19.93 4.79
C TYR A 169 -4.59 -19.40 4.40
N GLN A 170 -5.63 -19.93 5.03
CA GLN A 170 -7.00 -19.45 4.93
C GLN A 170 -7.61 -19.24 6.32
N TRP A 171 -8.38 -18.17 6.51
CA TRP A 171 -9.09 -17.90 7.76
C TRP A 171 -10.34 -17.03 7.54
N ASP A 172 -11.10 -16.82 8.61
CA ASP A 172 -12.18 -15.84 8.68
C ASP A 172 -11.69 -14.59 9.44
N TYR A 173 -11.64 -13.42 8.79
CA TYR A 173 -11.21 -12.16 9.44
C TYR A 173 -12.07 -11.79 10.66
N TYR A 174 -13.31 -12.27 10.70
CA TYR A 174 -14.27 -11.94 11.76
C TYR A 174 -14.31 -12.98 12.88
N LYS A 175 -13.42 -13.98 12.83
CA LYS A 175 -13.25 -14.94 13.92
C LYS A 175 -12.76 -14.27 15.20
N ASP A 176 -11.83 -13.32 15.06
CA ASP A 176 -11.32 -12.52 16.18
C ASP A 176 -12.03 -11.17 16.30
N THR A 177 -12.34 -10.80 17.54
CA THR A 177 -12.94 -9.51 17.87
C THR A 177 -11.87 -8.41 18.06
N VAL A 178 -10.69 -8.79 18.54
CA VAL A 178 -9.52 -7.92 18.67
C VAL A 178 -9.03 -7.54 17.28
N ILE A 179 -8.68 -6.27 17.07
CA ILE A 179 -8.16 -5.79 15.78
C ILE A 179 -6.64 -5.97 15.76
N HIS A 180 -6.16 -6.75 14.80
CA HIS A 180 -4.75 -6.99 14.52
C HIS A 180 -4.58 -7.27 13.03
N HIS A 181 -3.33 -7.51 12.60
CA HIS A 181 -2.99 -7.80 11.21
C HIS A 181 -3.94 -8.85 10.63
N TRP A 182 -4.15 -9.98 11.30
CA TRP A 182 -5.00 -11.08 10.81
C TRP A 182 -6.52 -10.84 10.88
N SER A 183 -7.00 -9.81 11.57
CA SER A 183 -8.44 -9.45 11.66
C SER A 183 -8.76 -8.10 10.98
N TYR A 184 -7.84 -7.59 10.16
CA TYR A 184 -7.96 -6.37 9.37
C TYR A 184 -8.33 -6.67 7.90
N PRO A 185 -9.63 -6.75 7.53
CA PRO A 185 -10.10 -7.28 6.24
C PRO A 185 -9.87 -6.36 5.04
N PHE A 186 -9.40 -5.13 5.26
CA PHE A 186 -9.14 -4.17 4.20
C PHE A 186 -7.86 -3.41 4.46
N SER A 187 -6.83 -3.68 3.66
CA SER A 187 -5.57 -2.95 3.66
C SER A 187 -5.21 -2.48 2.26
N VAL A 188 -4.48 -1.36 2.21
CA VAL A 188 -3.86 -0.83 0.98
C VAL A 188 -2.45 -1.39 0.73
N ASP A 189 -1.96 -2.29 1.58
CA ASP A 189 -0.63 -2.88 1.48
C ASP A 189 -0.73 -4.31 0.97
N GLY A 190 -0.23 -4.57 -0.24
CA GLY A 190 -0.05 -5.92 -0.79
C GLY A 190 -1.28 -6.83 -0.75
N THR A 191 -2.50 -6.27 -0.73
CA THR A 191 -3.73 -7.05 -0.61
C THR A 191 -4.44 -7.14 -1.95
N ILE A 192 -4.66 -8.36 -2.43
CA ILE A 192 -5.33 -8.66 -3.69
C ILE A 192 -6.82 -8.89 -3.45
N TYR A 193 -7.66 -8.21 -4.23
CA TYR A 193 -9.11 -8.33 -4.25
C TYR A 193 -9.60 -8.59 -5.67
N HIS A 194 -10.85 -9.04 -5.82
CA HIS A 194 -11.54 -8.98 -7.11
C HIS A 194 -11.82 -7.52 -7.51
N SER A 195 -11.45 -7.12 -8.72
CA SER A 195 -11.53 -5.73 -9.19
C SER A 195 -12.95 -5.18 -9.14
N GLU A 196 -13.92 -5.89 -9.72
CA GLU A 196 -15.31 -5.41 -9.79
C GLU A 196 -16.00 -5.45 -8.42
N GLY A 197 -15.67 -6.48 -7.63
CA GLY A 197 -16.25 -6.69 -6.29
C GLY A 197 -15.80 -5.58 -5.34
N LEU A 198 -14.51 -5.27 -5.32
CA LEU A 198 -13.99 -4.14 -4.56
C LEU A 198 -14.54 -2.81 -5.08
N LEU A 199 -14.56 -2.59 -6.39
CA LEU A 199 -15.04 -1.33 -6.98
C LEU A 199 -16.48 -1.00 -6.60
N LYS A 200 -17.36 -2.01 -6.45
CA LYS A 200 -18.74 -1.84 -5.97
C LYS A 200 -18.80 -1.17 -4.59
N HIS A 201 -17.86 -1.51 -3.69
CA HIS A 201 -17.77 -0.93 -2.36
C HIS A 201 -17.04 0.42 -2.37
N LEU A 202 -15.95 0.55 -3.13
CA LEU A 202 -15.23 1.83 -3.30
C LEU A 202 -16.14 2.97 -3.74
N LYS A 203 -17.12 2.71 -4.61
CA LYS A 203 -18.10 3.73 -5.03
C LYS A 203 -18.88 4.33 -3.85
N ARG A 204 -19.19 3.52 -2.84
CA ARG A 204 -20.08 3.84 -1.72
C ARG A 204 -19.38 4.43 -0.48
N MET A 205 -18.05 4.55 -0.49
CA MET A 205 -17.26 5.01 0.65
C MET A 205 -16.66 6.38 0.39
N VAL A 206 -16.64 7.28 1.36
CA VAL A 206 -15.89 8.54 1.23
C VAL A 206 -14.40 8.31 1.52
N TYR A 207 -13.50 8.81 0.67
CA TYR A 207 -12.04 8.75 0.87
C TYR A 207 -11.35 9.73 -0.08
N HIS A 208 -10.23 10.31 0.33
CA HIS A 208 -9.52 11.35 -0.43
C HIS A 208 -8.02 11.08 -0.65
N ASN A 209 -7.46 10.11 0.06
CA ASN A 209 -6.06 9.69 -0.04
C ASN A 209 -5.94 8.22 0.43
N PRO A 210 -4.75 7.58 0.35
CA PRO A 210 -4.56 6.19 0.77
C PRO A 210 -4.91 5.94 2.25
N VAL A 211 -4.61 6.89 3.15
CA VAL A 211 -4.90 6.76 4.58
C VAL A 211 -6.40 6.70 4.83
N THR A 212 -7.16 7.65 4.30
CA THR A 212 -8.62 7.66 4.45
C THR A 212 -9.31 6.57 3.64
N LEU A 213 -8.69 6.09 2.56
CA LEU A 213 -9.15 4.89 1.86
C LEU A 213 -9.07 3.68 2.80
N GLU A 214 -7.93 3.46 3.45
CA GLU A 214 -7.75 2.36 4.38
C GLU A 214 -8.66 2.48 5.61
N GLU A 215 -8.69 3.63 6.27
CA GLU A 215 -9.47 3.83 7.49
C GLU A 215 -10.97 3.71 7.23
N ASN A 216 -11.53 4.49 6.28
CA ASN A 216 -12.96 4.43 5.99
C ASN A 216 -13.34 3.11 5.30
N GLY A 217 -12.42 2.54 4.52
CA GLY A 217 -12.57 1.22 3.90
C GLY A 217 -12.70 0.12 4.94
N PHE A 218 -11.77 0.05 5.89
CA PHE A 218 -11.81 -0.89 7.00
C PHE A 218 -13.12 -0.77 7.79
N GLN A 219 -13.51 0.45 8.18
CA GLN A 219 -14.75 0.66 8.93
C GLN A 219 -15.99 0.19 8.16
N TYR A 220 -16.10 0.54 6.88
CA TYR A 220 -17.20 0.14 6.02
C TYR A 220 -17.26 -1.38 5.82
N ILE A 221 -16.11 -1.99 5.52
CA ILE A 221 -15.99 -3.43 5.24
C ILE A 221 -16.29 -4.24 6.49
N ARG A 222 -15.72 -3.85 7.63
CA ARG A 222 -15.93 -4.51 8.92
C ARG A 222 -17.39 -4.42 9.36
N TYR A 223 -18.00 -3.25 9.27
CA TYR A 223 -19.42 -3.05 9.63
C TYR A 223 -20.35 -3.96 8.81
N ARG A 224 -20.01 -4.20 7.53
CA ARG A 224 -20.80 -5.03 6.62
C ARG A 224 -20.38 -6.50 6.56
N LYS A 225 -19.35 -6.88 7.32
CA LYS A 225 -18.72 -8.21 7.27
C LYS A 225 -18.32 -8.64 5.85
N LEU A 226 -17.84 -7.70 5.03
CA LEU A 226 -17.34 -7.97 3.67
C LEU A 226 -15.92 -8.52 3.74
N PHE A 227 -15.46 -9.15 2.66
CA PHE A 227 -14.11 -9.75 2.59
C PHE A 227 -13.80 -10.68 3.77
N ALA A 228 -14.75 -11.51 4.20
CA ALA A 228 -14.59 -12.40 5.36
C ALA A 228 -13.51 -13.46 5.20
N ILE A 229 -13.28 -13.96 3.99
CA ILE A 229 -12.30 -15.01 3.69
C ILE A 229 -10.92 -14.35 3.52
N GLY A 230 -10.07 -14.51 4.53
CA GLY A 230 -8.67 -14.10 4.47
C GLY A 230 -7.80 -15.21 3.91
N LEU A 231 -6.88 -14.84 3.03
CA LEU A 231 -5.89 -15.72 2.43
C LEU A 231 -4.50 -15.07 2.52
N SER A 232 -3.43 -15.86 2.63
CA SER A 232 -2.05 -15.35 2.63
C SER A 232 -1.06 -16.40 2.15
N PRO A 233 0.13 -16.03 1.65
CA PRO A 233 1.21 -16.99 1.50
C PRO A 233 1.58 -17.61 2.86
N LEU A 234 2.32 -18.73 2.84
CA LEU A 234 2.82 -19.31 4.08
C LEU A 234 3.72 -18.31 4.83
N GLN A 235 4.64 -17.67 4.12
CA GLN A 235 5.56 -16.66 4.63
C GLN A 235 5.24 -15.32 3.98
N SER A 236 5.31 -14.22 4.74
CA SER A 236 5.11 -12.88 4.18
C SER A 236 6.09 -12.63 3.04
N LYS A 237 5.67 -11.80 2.08
CA LYS A 237 6.42 -11.50 0.84
C LYS A 237 6.65 -10.02 0.64
N LEU A 238 5.89 -9.19 1.35
CA LEU A 238 5.94 -7.74 1.33
C LEU A 238 6.17 -7.23 2.76
N VAL A 239 7.04 -6.23 2.89
CA VAL A 239 7.13 -5.41 4.10
C VAL A 239 7.05 -3.93 3.74
N ALA A 240 6.56 -3.10 4.65
CA ALA A 240 6.61 -1.66 4.55
C ALA A 240 7.79 -1.10 5.35
N THR A 241 8.50 -0.13 4.78
CA THR A 241 9.74 0.41 5.33
C THR A 241 9.49 1.74 6.03
N LYS A 242 10.06 1.95 7.22
CA LYS A 242 9.77 3.13 8.07
C LYS A 242 10.86 4.19 8.02
N LEU A 243 11.29 4.54 6.81
CA LEU A 243 12.30 5.58 6.56
C LEU A 243 11.80 6.96 6.96
N ASN A 244 10.58 7.30 6.54
CA ASN A 244 9.98 8.61 6.66
C ASN A 244 8.45 8.56 6.53
N ARG A 245 7.80 9.70 6.74
CA ARG A 245 6.36 9.87 6.61
C ARG A 245 6.06 11.17 5.88
N VAL A 246 5.17 11.10 4.90
CA VAL A 246 4.67 12.26 4.14
C VAL A 246 3.21 12.59 4.46
N SER A 247 2.47 11.67 5.08
CA SER A 247 1.11 11.91 5.55
C SER A 247 1.11 12.64 6.90
N VAL A 248 0.18 13.58 7.04
CA VAL A 248 -0.12 14.28 8.29
C VAL A 248 -1.26 13.63 9.08
N ASP A 249 -1.98 12.67 8.48
CA ASP A 249 -3.17 12.05 9.08
C ASP A 249 -2.82 10.94 10.10
N THR A 250 -1.53 10.53 10.21
CA THR A 250 -1.10 9.49 11.18
C THR A 250 0.21 9.86 11.87
N LEU A 251 0.39 9.40 13.11
CA LEU A 251 1.63 9.57 13.89
C LEU A 251 2.55 8.33 13.89
N ASN A 252 2.53 7.51 12.84
CA ASN A 252 3.36 6.29 12.78
C ASN A 252 4.86 6.62 12.96
N PRO A 253 5.60 5.80 13.75
CA PRO A 253 7.02 6.04 14.04
C PRO A 253 7.89 5.76 12.81
N THR A 254 8.99 6.50 12.66
CA THR A 254 9.95 6.41 11.55
C THR A 254 11.36 6.77 12.01
N ILE A 255 12.37 6.47 11.20
CA ILE A 255 13.76 6.93 11.43
C ILE A 255 14.06 8.34 10.88
N HIS A 256 13.02 9.07 10.42
CA HIS A 256 13.08 10.50 10.08
C HIS A 256 14.07 10.92 8.98
N ILE A 257 14.35 10.05 8.00
CA ILE A 257 15.12 10.45 6.80
C ILE A 257 14.29 11.43 5.97
N LYS A 258 14.80 12.64 5.73
CA LYS A 258 14.00 13.69 5.05
C LYS A 258 13.66 13.29 3.59
N PRO A 259 12.39 13.34 3.17
CA PRO A 259 12.01 13.09 1.77
C PRO A 259 12.72 14.02 0.77
N ASP A 260 12.92 15.30 1.14
CA ASP A 260 13.61 16.27 0.29
C ASP A 260 15.07 15.86 0.01
N PHE A 261 15.79 15.41 1.04
CA PHE A 261 17.16 14.87 0.90
C PHE A 261 17.20 13.67 -0.04
N LEU A 262 16.25 12.75 0.10
CA LEU A 262 16.15 11.58 -0.78
C LEU A 262 15.80 11.98 -2.22
N ASN A 263 14.94 12.98 -2.41
CA ASN A 263 14.63 13.50 -3.74
C ASN A 263 15.85 14.17 -4.38
N GLU A 264 16.60 15.01 -3.66
CA GLU A 264 17.85 15.62 -4.15
C GLU A 264 18.85 14.55 -4.63
N LYS A 265 19.03 13.48 -3.84
CA LYS A 265 19.89 12.36 -4.20
C LYS A 265 19.38 11.60 -5.43
N PHE A 266 18.07 11.40 -5.54
CA PHE A 266 17.46 10.79 -6.72
C PHE A 266 17.69 11.62 -7.99
N LEU A 267 17.52 12.94 -7.90
CA LEU A 267 17.81 13.87 -9.00
C LEU A 267 19.30 13.85 -9.41
N ALA A 268 20.19 13.58 -8.46
CA ALA A 268 21.62 13.39 -8.71
C ALA A 268 21.97 11.99 -9.29
N GLY A 269 20.98 11.14 -9.58
CA GLY A 269 21.15 9.83 -10.20
C GLY A 269 21.37 8.68 -9.22
N TYR A 270 21.16 8.89 -7.92
CA TYR A 270 21.27 7.81 -6.93
C TYR A 270 19.99 6.95 -6.89
N THR A 271 20.15 5.66 -6.64
CA THR A 271 19.08 4.71 -6.30
C THR A 271 19.18 4.29 -4.83
N LEU A 272 18.07 3.82 -4.27
CA LEU A 272 18.00 3.30 -2.91
C LEU A 272 18.37 1.82 -2.88
N GLU A 273 19.12 1.39 -1.88
CA GLU A 273 19.33 -0.02 -1.54
C GLU A 273 19.10 -0.20 -0.03
N LEU A 274 18.23 -1.14 0.32
CA LEU A 274 17.87 -1.43 1.71
C LEU A 274 18.37 -2.82 2.11
N VAL A 275 19.07 -2.91 3.23
CA VAL A 275 19.36 -4.19 3.87
C VAL A 275 18.17 -4.58 4.74
N ILE A 276 17.35 -5.50 4.23
CA ILE A 276 16.19 -6.05 4.93
C ILE A 276 16.69 -6.95 6.07
N PRO A 277 16.16 -6.83 7.30
CA PRO A 277 16.54 -7.72 8.39
C PRO A 277 16.33 -9.20 8.05
N GLU A 278 17.22 -10.07 8.52
CA GLU A 278 17.12 -11.52 8.27
C GLU A 278 15.85 -12.13 8.90
N ASN A 279 15.46 -11.65 10.08
CA ASN A 279 14.22 -12.04 10.73
C ASN A 279 13.14 -10.99 10.49
N ILE A 280 12.04 -11.41 9.86
CA ILE A 280 10.87 -10.56 9.60
C ILE A 280 9.71 -11.07 10.44
N ASP A 281 9.49 -10.40 11.56
CA ASP A 281 8.47 -10.74 12.56
C ASP A 281 7.32 -9.70 12.59
N ASN A 282 7.48 -8.58 11.86
CA ASN A 282 6.46 -7.56 11.64
C ASN A 282 6.33 -7.21 10.15
N ALA A 283 5.12 -6.83 9.73
CA ALA A 283 4.84 -6.31 8.39
C ALA A 283 5.58 -5.00 8.09
N ASN A 284 6.04 -4.31 9.14
CA ASN A 284 6.74 -3.05 9.08
C ASN A 284 8.14 -3.19 9.64
N ILE A 285 9.11 -2.63 8.92
CA ILE A 285 10.52 -2.76 9.29
C ILE A 285 11.25 -1.42 9.26
N VAL A 286 12.25 -1.33 10.12
CA VAL A 286 13.40 -0.44 9.97
C VAL A 286 14.52 -1.26 9.31
N PRO A 287 14.98 -0.90 8.10
CA PRO A 287 16.11 -1.58 7.48
C PRO A 287 17.36 -1.55 8.36
N SER A 288 18.15 -2.62 8.35
CA SER A 288 19.40 -2.71 9.11
C SER A 288 20.42 -1.67 8.63
N GLU A 289 20.49 -1.48 7.31
CA GLU A 289 21.33 -0.48 6.67
C GLU A 289 20.60 0.11 5.46
N ILE A 290 20.90 1.37 5.15
CA ILE A 290 20.34 2.08 4.01
C ILE A 290 21.47 2.72 3.23
N TYR A 291 21.53 2.40 1.95
CA TYR A 291 22.53 2.92 1.03
C TYR A 291 21.89 3.73 -0.10
N LEU A 292 22.63 4.74 -0.55
CA LEU A 292 22.40 5.42 -1.81
C LEU A 292 23.49 5.00 -2.80
N VAL A 293 23.09 4.53 -3.97
CA VAL A 293 23.99 3.95 -4.97
C VAL A 293 23.94 4.74 -6.27
N ASN A 294 25.09 5.12 -6.83
CA ASN A 294 25.20 5.75 -8.14
C ASN A 294 26.47 5.26 -8.85
N GLY A 295 26.29 4.33 -9.79
CA GLY A 295 27.41 3.59 -10.41
C GLY A 295 28.23 2.87 -9.34
N ASP A 296 29.53 3.14 -9.30
CA ASP A 296 30.45 2.54 -8.32
C ASP A 296 30.40 3.22 -6.93
N LYS A 297 29.70 4.35 -6.79
CA LYS A 297 29.57 5.03 -5.50
C LYS A 297 28.45 4.40 -4.67
N LYS A 298 28.78 3.96 -3.46
CA LYS A 298 27.82 3.45 -2.47
C LYS A 298 27.98 4.23 -1.17
N GLU A 299 26.95 5.00 -0.80
CA GLU A 299 26.94 5.86 0.39
C GLU A 299 26.02 5.27 1.46
N LEU A 300 26.57 4.88 2.60
CA LEU A 300 25.78 4.50 3.78
C LEU A 300 25.16 5.78 4.39
N ILE A 301 23.83 5.84 4.44
CA ILE A 301 23.10 6.99 5.03
C ILE A 301 22.41 6.66 6.35
N TYR A 302 22.29 5.37 6.67
CA TYR A 302 21.73 4.90 7.93
C TYR A 302 22.25 3.49 8.24
N SER A 303 22.56 3.25 9.51
CA SER A 303 22.81 1.93 10.09
C SER A 303 21.99 1.83 11.37
N MET A 304 21.42 0.66 11.62
CA MET A 304 20.58 0.40 12.79
C MET A 304 21.27 0.84 14.08
N ASP A 305 20.62 1.76 14.79
CA ASP A 305 21.05 2.34 16.04
C ASP A 305 19.99 2.15 17.14
N GLU A 306 20.23 2.65 18.34
CA GLU A 306 19.28 2.52 19.46
C GLU A 306 17.94 3.22 19.16
N GLN A 307 17.97 4.31 18.40
CA GLN A 307 16.75 4.97 17.94
C GLN A 307 15.98 4.09 16.96
N GLY A 308 16.65 3.47 16.00
CA GLY A 308 16.08 2.50 15.06
C GLY A 308 15.43 1.32 15.75
N LYS A 309 16.12 0.72 16.72
CA LYS A 309 15.57 -0.37 17.55
C LYS A 309 14.32 0.08 18.31
N LYS A 310 14.33 1.29 18.86
CA LYS A 310 13.15 1.87 19.51
C LYS A 310 12.01 2.06 18.52
N VAL A 311 12.27 2.59 17.33
CA VAL A 311 11.27 2.73 16.27
C VAL A 311 10.70 1.35 15.91
N GLN A 312 11.55 0.34 15.68
CA GLN A 312 11.14 -1.03 15.39
C GLN A 312 10.26 -1.61 16.49
N GLY A 313 10.64 -1.45 17.77
CA GLY A 313 9.84 -1.92 18.91
C GLY A 313 8.50 -1.19 19.08
N LEU A 314 8.34 0.00 18.51
CA LEU A 314 7.07 0.73 18.45
C LEU A 314 6.20 0.31 17.25
N LEU A 315 6.75 -0.44 16.28
CA LEU A 315 5.97 -1.02 15.20
C LEU A 315 5.18 -2.19 15.79
N GLY A 316 3.98 -1.87 16.26
CA GLY A 316 3.04 -2.86 16.72
C GLY A 316 2.36 -3.59 15.56
N ILE A 317 1.36 -4.37 15.93
CA ILE A 317 0.44 -4.96 14.99
C ILE A 317 -0.44 -3.84 14.38
N GLU A 318 -0.35 -3.60 13.08
CA GLU A 318 -1.24 -2.64 12.40
C GLU A 318 -2.69 -3.10 12.51
N GLY A 319 -3.56 -2.14 12.80
CA GLY A 319 -4.96 -2.38 13.19
C GLY A 319 -5.21 -2.27 14.70
N ALA A 320 -4.20 -2.44 15.55
CA ALA A 320 -4.32 -2.28 17.01
C ALA A 320 -4.00 -0.87 17.50
N LYS A 321 -4.19 0.18 16.68
CA LYS A 321 -3.83 1.57 17.01
C LYS A 321 -4.66 2.13 18.17
N SER A 322 -4.31 1.77 19.41
CA SER A 322 -4.20 2.76 20.48
C SER A 322 -2.86 3.44 20.27
N GLN A 323 -2.84 4.50 19.45
CA GLN A 323 -1.69 5.40 19.47
C GLN A 323 -1.62 5.97 20.89
N LEU A 324 -0.47 5.80 21.53
CA LEU A 324 -0.12 6.44 22.80
C LEU A 324 -0.65 7.88 22.80
N GLU A 325 -1.43 8.19 23.84
CA GLU A 325 -1.94 9.54 24.13
C GLU A 325 -0.82 10.59 24.19
#